data_AF-A0A6P7KRW2-F1
#
_entry.id   AF-A0A6P7KRW2-F1
#
_cell.length_a   1.000
_cell.length_b   1.000
_cell.length_c   1.000
_cell.angle_alpha   90.00
_cell.angle_beta   90.00
_cell.angle_gamma   90.00
#
_symmetry.space_group_name_H-M   'P 1'
#
loop_
_entity.id
_entity.type
_entity.pdbx_description
1 polymer ?
#
loop_
_entity_poly.entity_id
_entity_poly.type
_entity_poly.pdbx_seq_one_letter_code
_entity_poly.pdbx_strand_id
1 'polypeptide(L)'
;MEETEFADVLDEWFIETLKTYKDLYVYQLENPTQVIEWTSEKNICVAGNSLSKSEILELHLPQRLFAQEIKGLCTERDFKVVRGGFTDGPVCCLVHVPGTRCAVTNDGLTSDLQVWDLGSDDRVTDVIRRTGGIRGSRNVAGSGSRIAAQPSSQPQVLHGAWSSDVQLSNVTSGQTLYKLGPTSADPLTSLQFVSNCVFLASCCNGNIYIADTRTSAAPQLSPPLQSSPCDSVLWWADASSGLEPCCCRVIRLSSSGHATVSDLRNQKEAVSQAQLNIKTRCCCLNHVRVSWAPALDNCVAVSGFDGAVQIYNTSCWGTALLEAQPLFQHCGHAIALRSNDVPVCITSHVWHPERPRTLLSAASDGSVHVWDWVDS
;
A
#
# COMPACT_ATOMS: atom_id res chain seq x y z
N MET A 1 -21.90 -24.86 -11.96
CA MET A 1 -20.65 -24.64 -12.71
C MET A 1 -19.88 -25.92 -12.53
N GLU A 2 -19.86 -26.74 -13.57
CA GLU A 2 -19.30 -28.11 -13.52
C GLU A 2 -17.77 -28.03 -13.45
N GLU A 3 -17.10 -29.01 -12.83
CA GLU A 3 -15.64 -29.06 -12.70
C GLU A 3 -14.90 -28.88 -14.03
N THR A 4 -15.54 -29.29 -15.13
CA THR A 4 -15.11 -29.08 -16.52
C THR A 4 -15.04 -27.61 -16.93
N GLU A 5 -16.03 -26.78 -16.59
CA GLU A 5 -16.01 -25.34 -16.91
C GLU A 5 -14.91 -24.60 -16.14
N PHE A 6 -14.60 -25.05 -14.92
CA PHE A 6 -13.51 -24.46 -14.12
C PHE A 6 -12.14 -24.82 -14.67
N ALA A 7 -11.94 -26.07 -15.12
CA ALA A 7 -10.72 -26.50 -15.78
C ALA A 7 -10.46 -25.70 -17.07
N ASP A 8 -11.49 -25.47 -17.89
CA ASP A 8 -11.37 -24.69 -19.12
C ASP A 8 -10.97 -23.22 -18.85
N VAL A 9 -11.55 -22.58 -17.82
CA VAL A 9 -11.19 -21.21 -17.42
C VAL A 9 -9.75 -21.11 -16.89
N LEU A 10 -9.29 -22.12 -16.16
CA LEU A 10 -7.92 -22.18 -15.67
C LEU A 10 -6.92 -22.37 -16.82
N ASP A 11 -7.23 -23.23 -17.78
CA ASP A 11 -6.38 -23.47 -18.95
C ASP A 11 -6.31 -22.24 -19.85
N GLU A 12 -7.43 -21.55 -20.07
CA GLU A 12 -7.47 -20.31 -20.85
C GLU A 12 -6.65 -19.21 -20.17
N TRP A 13 -6.84 -19.01 -18.86
CA TRP A 13 -6.03 -18.06 -18.10
C TRP A 13 -4.55 -18.43 -18.10
N PHE A 14 -4.20 -19.71 -17.96
CA PHE A 14 -2.81 -20.17 -18.03
C PHE A 14 -2.18 -19.82 -19.38
N ILE A 15 -2.88 -20.04 -20.49
CA ILE A 15 -2.40 -19.65 -21.82
C ILE A 15 -2.25 -18.13 -21.93
N GLU A 16 -3.20 -17.36 -21.40
CA GLU A 16 -3.08 -15.90 -21.33
C GLU A 16 -1.88 -15.46 -20.50
N THR A 17 -1.57 -16.16 -19.41
CA THR A 17 -0.43 -15.77 -18.55
C THR A 17 0.89 -15.81 -19.30
N LEU A 18 1.07 -16.79 -20.19
CA LEU A 18 2.27 -16.95 -21.02
C LEU A 18 2.48 -15.79 -22.01
N LYS A 19 1.40 -15.09 -22.40
CA LYS A 19 1.45 -13.95 -23.32
C LYS A 19 1.53 -12.61 -22.59
N THR A 20 0.97 -12.57 -21.39
CA THR A 20 0.64 -11.33 -20.68
C THR A 20 1.69 -10.98 -19.63
N TYR A 21 2.27 -11.99 -18.98
CA TYR A 21 3.28 -11.79 -17.92
C TYR A 21 4.68 -12.09 -18.41
N LYS A 22 5.61 -11.19 -18.06
CA LYS A 22 7.05 -11.43 -18.17
C LYS A 22 7.55 -12.30 -17.02
N ASP A 23 7.01 -12.06 -15.83
CA ASP A 23 7.29 -12.81 -14.61
C ASP A 23 5.99 -12.91 -13.79
N LEU A 24 5.70 -14.09 -13.25
CA LEU A 24 4.61 -14.32 -12.32
C LEU A 24 5.04 -15.42 -11.35
N TYR A 25 5.13 -15.07 -10.07
CA TYR A 25 5.45 -16.00 -9.00
C TYR A 25 4.38 -15.90 -7.93
N VAL A 26 3.92 -17.06 -7.45
CA VAL A 26 2.82 -17.20 -6.50
C VAL A 26 3.36 -17.87 -5.25
N TYR A 27 2.99 -17.34 -4.09
CA TYR A 27 3.34 -17.88 -2.78
C TYR A 27 2.12 -17.87 -1.87
N GLN A 28 1.99 -18.90 -1.02
CA GLN A 28 0.87 -19.03 -0.11
C GLN A 28 1.35 -18.83 1.33
N LEU A 29 0.82 -17.82 2.01
CA LEU A 29 1.03 -17.62 3.44
C LEU A 29 0.12 -18.55 4.24
N GLU A 30 0.54 -18.87 5.48
CA GLU A 30 -0.30 -19.59 6.44
C GLU A 30 -1.54 -18.75 6.83
N ASN A 31 -1.35 -17.44 7.01
CA ASN A 31 -2.42 -16.50 7.33
C ASN A 31 -2.46 -15.35 6.33
N PRO A 32 -3.65 -14.85 5.94
CA PRO A 32 -3.76 -13.68 5.08
C PRO A 32 -3.05 -12.45 5.65
N THR A 33 -2.41 -11.70 4.76
CA THR A 33 -1.73 -10.45 5.10
C THR A 33 -2.51 -9.26 4.55
N GLN A 34 -2.45 -8.13 5.26
CA GLN A 34 -2.97 -6.83 4.81
C GLN A 34 -1.86 -5.82 4.53
N VAL A 35 -0.60 -6.22 4.70
CA VAL A 35 0.56 -5.34 4.63
C VAL A 35 1.66 -5.99 3.81
N ILE A 36 2.24 -5.23 2.89
CA ILE A 36 3.45 -5.60 2.17
C ILE A 36 4.32 -4.37 2.20
N GLU A 37 5.51 -4.49 2.75
CA GLU A 37 6.43 -3.36 2.91
C GLU A 37 7.82 -3.76 2.44
N TRP A 38 8.46 -2.92 1.65
CA TRP A 38 9.83 -3.16 1.22
C TRP A 38 10.82 -2.90 2.35
N THR A 39 11.72 -3.84 2.61
CA THR A 39 12.87 -3.64 3.52
C THR A 39 14.18 -3.46 2.75
N SER A 40 14.20 -3.85 1.48
CA SER A 40 15.28 -3.65 0.51
C SER A 40 14.75 -3.86 -0.91
N GLU A 41 15.58 -3.75 -1.94
CA GLU A 41 15.22 -4.06 -3.33
C GLU A 41 14.73 -5.52 -3.52
N LYS A 42 15.13 -6.45 -2.65
CA LYS A 42 14.89 -7.90 -2.84
C LYS A 42 14.09 -8.55 -1.72
N ASN A 43 13.81 -7.81 -0.65
CA ASN A 43 13.13 -8.32 0.53
C ASN A 43 11.91 -7.46 0.86
N ILE A 44 10.87 -8.15 1.29
CA ILE A 44 9.64 -7.55 1.81
C ILE A 44 9.38 -8.04 3.22
N CYS A 45 8.70 -7.23 4.02
CA CYS A 45 8.01 -7.68 5.22
C CYS A 45 6.51 -7.85 4.93
N VAL A 46 5.97 -8.96 5.42
CA VAL A 46 4.53 -9.22 5.45
C VAL A 46 4.13 -9.56 6.88
N ALA A 47 2.88 -9.27 7.24
CA ALA A 47 2.37 -9.64 8.56
C ALA A 47 0.92 -10.13 8.51
N GLY A 48 0.63 -11.14 9.32
CA GLY A 48 -0.70 -11.73 9.44
C GLY A 48 -1.72 -10.77 10.05
N ASN A 49 -2.99 -10.99 9.71
CA ASN A 49 -4.12 -10.27 10.29
C ASN A 49 -5.04 -11.20 11.10
N SER A 50 -4.45 -12.04 11.97
CA SER A 50 -5.19 -12.95 12.83
C SER A 50 -5.47 -12.31 14.19
N LEU A 51 -6.67 -12.53 14.75
CA LEU A 51 -7.05 -11.99 16.05
C LEU A 51 -6.32 -12.63 17.23
N SER A 52 -5.80 -13.85 17.07
CA SER A 52 -5.11 -14.58 18.14
C SER A 52 -3.61 -14.33 18.09
N LYS A 53 -2.97 -14.77 17.01
CA LYS A 53 -1.53 -14.73 16.82
C LYS A 53 -1.22 -14.45 15.36
N SER A 54 -0.41 -13.43 15.10
CA SER A 54 0.02 -13.08 13.76
C SER A 54 1.52 -13.23 13.62
N GLU A 55 1.93 -13.74 12.46
CA GLU A 55 3.33 -13.82 12.06
C GLU A 55 3.76 -12.50 11.42
N ILE A 56 5.01 -12.13 11.65
CA ILE A 56 5.70 -11.09 10.89
C ILE A 56 6.87 -11.80 10.21
N LEU A 57 6.89 -11.79 8.88
CA LEU A 57 7.89 -12.50 8.09
C LEU A 57 8.66 -11.50 7.23
N GLU A 58 9.97 -11.66 7.16
CA GLU A 58 10.77 -11.06 6.09
C GLU A 58 10.97 -12.12 5.02
N LEU A 59 10.47 -11.84 3.82
CA LEU A 59 10.54 -12.73 2.66
C LEU A 59 11.53 -12.16 1.64
N HIS A 60 12.43 -13.02 1.17
CA HIS A 60 13.26 -12.74 0.00
C HIS A 60 12.52 -13.17 -1.25
N LEU A 61 12.47 -12.29 -2.25
CA LEU A 61 11.78 -12.55 -3.51
C LEU A 61 12.48 -13.65 -4.34
N PRO A 62 11.77 -14.31 -5.27
CA PRO A 62 12.37 -15.29 -6.17
C PRO A 62 13.61 -14.75 -6.89
N GLN A 63 14.77 -15.41 -6.75
CA GLN A 63 16.03 -14.94 -7.36
C GLN A 63 15.93 -14.82 -8.88
N ARG A 64 15.10 -15.67 -9.50
CA ARG A 64 14.85 -15.67 -10.94
C ARG A 64 14.25 -14.35 -11.46
N LEU A 65 13.58 -13.56 -10.61
CA LEU A 65 13.09 -12.22 -10.93
C LEU A 65 14.24 -11.25 -11.29
N PHE A 66 15.43 -11.47 -10.72
CA PHE A 66 16.61 -10.62 -10.87
C PHE A 66 17.67 -11.19 -11.84
N ALA A 67 17.47 -12.41 -12.35
CA ALA A 67 18.41 -13.04 -13.27
C ALA A 67 18.38 -12.35 -14.65
N GLN A 68 19.49 -11.72 -15.05
CA GLN A 68 19.56 -10.90 -16.27
C GLN A 68 19.68 -11.72 -17.56
N GLU A 69 20.38 -12.86 -17.58
CA GLU A 69 20.71 -13.53 -18.86
C GLU A 69 20.43 -15.04 -18.94
N ILE A 70 20.39 -15.79 -17.83
CA ILE A 70 20.05 -17.23 -17.87
C ILE A 70 19.07 -17.61 -16.75
N LYS A 71 17.82 -17.15 -16.88
CA LYS A 71 16.71 -17.56 -16.01
C LYS A 71 16.56 -19.09 -15.90
N GLY A 72 16.98 -19.85 -16.92
CA GLY A 72 16.94 -21.32 -16.95
C GLY A 72 17.91 -22.02 -15.99
N LEU A 73 18.96 -21.33 -15.53
CA LEU A 73 19.93 -21.86 -14.56
C LEU A 73 19.61 -21.48 -13.11
N CYS A 74 18.65 -20.56 -12.89
CA CYS A 74 18.18 -20.22 -11.56
C CYS A 74 17.19 -21.29 -11.09
N THR A 75 17.67 -22.18 -10.22
CA THR A 75 16.86 -23.26 -9.63
C THR A 75 15.87 -22.74 -8.59
N GLU A 76 16.17 -21.61 -7.97
CA GLU A 76 15.32 -20.98 -6.96
C GLU A 76 14.22 -20.15 -7.61
N ARG A 77 12.98 -20.61 -7.44
CA ARG A 77 11.77 -20.04 -8.07
C ARG A 77 10.78 -19.48 -7.06
N ASP A 78 10.95 -19.78 -5.78
CA ASP A 78 9.98 -19.44 -4.75
C ASP A 78 10.50 -18.33 -3.83
N PHE A 79 9.58 -17.72 -3.10
CA PHE A 79 9.90 -16.84 -2.00
C PHE A 79 10.61 -17.63 -0.91
N LYS A 80 11.54 -16.99 -0.21
CA LYS A 80 12.24 -17.58 0.94
C LYS A 80 11.94 -16.79 2.19
N VAL A 81 11.53 -17.47 3.25
CA VAL A 81 11.46 -16.87 4.58
C VAL A 81 12.89 -16.67 5.08
N VAL A 82 13.27 -15.41 5.28
CA VAL A 82 14.60 -15.04 5.82
C VAL A 82 14.54 -14.96 7.34
N ARG A 83 13.50 -14.29 7.86
CA ARG A 83 13.34 -14.06 9.30
C ARG A 83 11.86 -14.11 9.67
N GLY A 84 11.58 -14.48 10.91
CA GLY A 84 10.22 -14.58 11.43
C GLY A 84 10.09 -14.05 12.85
N GLY A 85 8.92 -13.49 13.15
CA GLY A 85 8.52 -13.04 14.48
C GLY A 85 7.03 -13.27 14.69
N PHE A 86 6.59 -13.12 15.93
CA PHE A 86 5.18 -13.27 16.29
C PHE A 86 4.71 -12.09 17.11
N THR A 87 3.46 -11.72 16.93
CA THR A 87 2.72 -10.81 17.80
C THR A 87 1.40 -11.43 18.21
N ASP A 88 0.93 -11.04 19.39
CA ASP A 88 -0.45 -11.29 19.79
C ASP A 88 -1.34 -10.30 19.04
N GLY A 89 -2.41 -10.81 18.42
CA GLY A 89 -3.34 -9.99 17.64
C GLY A 89 -2.90 -9.65 16.21
N PRO A 90 -3.72 -8.85 15.50
CA PRO A 90 -3.53 -8.55 14.08
C PRO A 90 -2.46 -7.48 13.83
N VAL A 91 -1.90 -7.46 12.63
CA VAL A 91 -1.09 -6.35 12.12
C VAL A 91 -1.80 -5.69 10.95
N CYS A 92 -2.33 -4.48 11.17
CA CYS A 92 -3.08 -3.74 10.15
C CYS A 92 -2.22 -2.73 9.38
N CYS A 93 -1.08 -2.33 9.95
CA CYS A 93 -0.10 -1.48 9.29
C CYS A 93 1.30 -1.92 9.69
N LEU A 94 2.23 -1.94 8.73
CA LEU A 94 3.64 -2.24 8.91
C LEU A 94 4.43 -1.33 7.99
N VAL A 95 5.39 -0.59 8.55
CA VAL A 95 6.27 0.31 7.81
C VAL A 95 7.72 0.07 8.23
N HIS A 96 8.61 -0.07 7.25
CA HIS A 96 10.04 -0.14 7.44
C HIS A 96 10.58 1.26 7.64
N VAL A 97 11.51 1.44 8.58
CA VAL A 97 12.13 2.74 8.82
C VAL A 97 13.41 2.85 7.98
N PRO A 98 13.43 3.67 6.91
CA PRO A 98 14.55 3.68 5.98
C PRO A 98 15.87 4.05 6.64
N GLY A 99 16.96 3.42 6.17
CA GLY A 99 18.29 3.59 6.75
C GLY A 99 18.51 2.83 8.07
N THR A 100 17.55 2.02 8.50
CA THR A 100 17.65 1.19 9.71
C THR A 100 17.20 -0.25 9.45
N ARG A 101 17.45 -1.15 10.41
CA ARG A 101 16.85 -2.50 10.45
C ARG A 101 15.65 -2.55 11.41
N CYS A 102 14.84 -1.50 11.38
CA CYS A 102 13.67 -1.35 12.25
C CYS A 102 12.39 -1.33 11.42
N ALA A 103 11.34 -1.96 11.94
CA ALA A 103 9.97 -1.80 11.45
C ALA A 103 9.05 -1.31 12.55
N VAL A 104 7.94 -0.68 12.17
CA VAL A 104 6.92 -0.21 13.09
C VAL A 104 5.57 -0.76 12.66
N THR A 105 4.80 -1.31 13.60
CA THR A 105 3.47 -1.88 13.32
C THR A 105 2.37 -1.24 14.15
N ASN A 106 1.14 -1.37 13.66
CA ASN A 106 -0.08 -1.04 14.41
C ASN A 106 -1.09 -2.19 14.32
N ASP A 107 -1.86 -2.37 15.39
CA ASP A 107 -2.80 -3.47 15.57
C ASP A 107 -4.22 -3.18 15.05
N GLY A 108 -4.49 -1.98 14.54
CA GLY A 108 -5.83 -1.61 14.09
C GLY A 108 -6.81 -1.24 15.22
N LEU A 109 -6.44 -1.46 16.48
CA LEU A 109 -7.29 -1.31 17.65
C LEU A 109 -6.96 -0.04 18.44
N THR A 110 -5.71 0.39 18.39
CA THR A 110 -5.20 1.57 19.08
C THR A 110 -4.42 2.48 18.12
N SER A 111 -4.05 3.68 18.57
CA SER A 111 -3.05 4.51 17.85
C SER A 111 -1.62 4.22 18.31
N ASP A 112 -1.43 3.26 19.22
CA ASP A 112 -0.09 2.87 19.69
C ASP A 112 0.62 2.07 18.61
N LEU A 113 1.93 2.26 18.54
CA LEU A 113 2.78 1.55 17.61
C LEU A 113 3.70 0.60 18.35
N GLN A 114 4.03 -0.53 17.71
CA GLN A 114 5.02 -1.47 18.19
C GLN A 114 6.28 -1.35 17.34
N VAL A 115 7.44 -1.33 17.99
CA VAL A 115 8.75 -1.18 17.33
C VAL A 115 9.45 -2.54 17.29
N TRP A 116 9.96 -2.92 16.12
CA TRP A 116 10.53 -4.22 15.83
C TRP A 116 11.95 -4.10 15.29
N ASP A 117 12.85 -4.92 15.82
CA ASP A 117 14.16 -5.19 15.24
C ASP A 117 14.02 -6.33 14.22
N LEU A 118 14.31 -6.01 12.96
CA LEU A 118 14.31 -6.95 11.84
C LEU A 118 15.61 -7.75 11.74
N GLY A 119 16.51 -7.63 12.71
CA GLY A 119 17.81 -8.26 12.71
C GLY A 119 18.82 -7.52 11.82
N SER A 120 20.08 -7.56 12.23
CA SER A 120 21.22 -7.12 11.42
C SER A 120 21.71 -8.24 10.52
N ASP A 121 22.25 -7.89 9.35
CA ASP A 121 22.82 -8.88 8.44
C ASP A 121 24.08 -9.57 9.02
N ASP A 122 24.73 -8.93 10.00
CA ASP A 122 25.90 -9.47 10.70
C ASP A 122 25.57 -10.46 11.83
N ARG A 123 24.29 -10.60 12.20
CA ARG A 123 23.85 -11.52 13.28
C ARG A 123 23.15 -12.72 12.67
N VAL A 124 23.58 -13.91 13.08
CA VAL A 124 22.97 -15.21 12.76
C VAL A 124 21.67 -15.39 13.57
N THR A 125 20.71 -14.48 13.46
CA THR A 125 19.41 -14.63 14.11
C THR A 125 18.31 -14.41 13.10
N ASP A 126 17.57 -15.47 12.81
CA ASP A 126 16.43 -15.45 11.90
C ASP A 126 15.15 -14.96 12.61
N VAL A 127 15.30 -14.18 13.68
CA VAL A 127 14.22 -13.81 14.60
C VAL A 127 13.97 -12.32 14.56
N ILE A 128 12.75 -11.94 14.20
CA ILE A 128 12.23 -10.58 14.32
C ILE A 128 11.70 -10.41 15.75
N ARG A 129 12.13 -9.34 16.44
CA ARG A 129 11.81 -9.14 17.86
C ARG A 129 11.24 -7.76 18.13
N ARG A 130 10.22 -7.71 18.98
CA ARG A 130 9.70 -6.45 19.50
C ARG A 130 10.72 -5.82 20.45
N THR A 131 11.12 -4.59 20.18
CA THR A 131 12.09 -3.84 20.99
C THR A 131 11.44 -2.73 21.82
N GLY A 132 10.24 -2.29 21.45
CA GLY A 132 9.54 -1.23 22.18
C GLY A 132 8.16 -0.89 21.63
N GLY A 133 7.72 0.33 21.95
CA GLY A 133 6.49 0.89 21.44
C GLY A 133 6.48 2.41 21.51
N ILE A 134 5.69 3.03 20.65
CA ILE A 134 5.48 4.48 20.59
C ILE A 134 4.02 4.72 20.96
N ARG A 135 3.79 5.57 21.97
CA ARG A 135 2.42 5.90 22.38
C ARG A 135 1.76 6.80 21.35
N GLY A 136 0.58 6.40 20.93
CA GLY A 136 -0.33 7.22 20.15
C GLY A 136 -0.99 8.30 21.01
N SER A 137 -1.69 9.23 20.37
CA SER A 137 -2.32 10.35 21.08
C SER A 137 -3.73 10.01 21.60
N ARG A 138 -4.38 8.92 21.14
CA ARG A 138 -5.73 8.52 21.57
C ARG A 138 -5.96 7.01 21.54
N ASN A 139 -6.71 6.49 22.52
CA ASN A 139 -7.35 5.18 22.40
C ASN A 139 -8.64 5.36 21.59
N VAL A 140 -8.59 5.14 20.28
CA VAL A 140 -9.80 5.20 19.44
C VAL A 140 -10.09 3.82 18.90
N ALA A 141 -11.21 3.25 19.34
CA ALA A 141 -11.73 2.02 18.78
C ALA A 141 -12.17 2.28 17.32
N GLY A 142 -11.62 1.50 16.38
CA GLY A 142 -12.26 1.30 15.07
C GLY A 142 -11.56 1.83 13.83
N SER A 143 -10.39 2.47 13.93
CA SER A 143 -9.57 2.80 12.76
C SER A 143 -8.09 2.71 13.11
N GLY A 144 -7.39 1.75 12.49
CA GLY A 144 -5.95 1.58 12.68
C GLY A 144 -5.15 2.81 12.31
N SER A 145 -3.99 2.97 12.95
CA SER A 145 -3.06 4.04 12.64
C SER A 145 -2.53 3.89 11.21
N ARG A 146 -2.49 4.99 10.46
CA ARG A 146 -1.65 5.11 9.27
C ARG A 146 -0.26 5.47 9.72
N ILE A 147 0.75 4.96 9.02
CA ILE A 147 2.15 5.17 9.36
C ILE A 147 2.88 5.57 8.09
N ALA A 148 3.81 6.51 8.19
CA ALA A 148 4.78 6.82 7.15
C ALA A 148 6.16 7.02 7.77
N ALA A 149 7.19 6.58 7.07
CA ALA A 149 8.58 6.77 7.44
C ALA A 149 9.34 7.36 6.26
N GLN A 150 10.44 8.04 6.56
CA GLN A 150 11.35 8.58 5.56
C GLN A 150 12.80 8.46 6.05
N PRO A 151 13.79 8.45 5.14
CA PRO A 151 15.19 8.50 5.52
C PRO A 151 15.49 9.72 6.39
N SER A 152 16.16 9.50 7.53
CA SER A 152 16.52 10.56 8.47
C SER A 152 17.72 10.13 9.30
N SER A 153 18.56 11.09 9.69
CA SER A 153 19.67 10.84 10.63
C SER A 153 19.18 10.39 12.01
N GLN A 154 17.98 10.83 12.39
CA GLN A 154 17.26 10.34 13.55
C GLN A 154 16.00 9.60 13.08
N PRO A 155 15.93 8.28 13.29
CA PRO A 155 14.77 7.47 12.91
C PRO A 155 13.48 8.04 13.47
N GLN A 156 12.53 8.37 12.59
CA GLN A 156 11.27 9.01 12.93
C GLN A 156 10.12 8.45 12.09
N VAL A 157 8.94 8.42 12.69
CA VAL A 157 7.71 7.94 12.04
C VAL A 157 6.58 8.93 12.23
N LEU A 158 5.89 9.23 11.14
CA LEU A 158 4.64 9.97 11.13
C LEU A 158 3.51 8.96 11.32
N HIS A 159 2.60 9.24 12.24
CA HIS A 159 1.50 8.33 12.51
C HIS A 159 0.27 9.04 13.06
N GLY A 160 -0.88 8.39 12.88
CA GLY A 160 -2.17 8.85 13.36
C GLY A 160 -3.28 7.98 12.79
N ALA A 161 -4.38 7.85 13.51
CA ALA A 161 -5.61 7.21 13.02
C ALA A 161 -6.59 8.25 12.47
N TRP A 162 -6.49 9.50 12.93
CA TRP A 162 -7.40 10.61 12.62
C TRP A 162 -6.59 11.86 12.30
N SER A 163 -7.13 12.75 11.48
CA SER A 163 -6.48 14.04 11.18
C SER A 163 -6.18 14.90 12.42
N SER A 164 -6.82 14.64 13.57
CA SER A 164 -6.60 15.39 14.81
C SER A 164 -5.54 14.77 15.74
N ASP A 165 -5.06 13.57 15.43
CA ASP A 165 -4.07 12.84 16.23
C ASP A 165 -2.75 12.58 15.51
N VAL A 166 -2.59 13.11 14.29
CA VAL A 166 -1.35 13.00 13.50
C VAL A 166 -0.18 13.61 14.26
N GLN A 167 0.87 12.83 14.42
CA GLN A 167 2.10 13.24 15.08
C GLN A 167 3.33 12.58 14.46
N LEU A 168 4.47 13.27 14.57
CA LEU A 168 5.78 12.76 14.21
C LEU A 168 6.49 12.36 15.50
N SER A 169 6.97 11.13 15.59
CA SER A 169 7.65 10.60 16.77
C SER A 169 9.03 10.07 16.40
N ASN A 170 10.01 10.29 17.29
CA ASN A 170 11.29 9.61 17.22
C ASN A 170 11.09 8.12 17.57
N VAL A 171 11.62 7.22 16.74
CA VAL A 171 11.41 5.77 16.88
C VAL A 171 12.15 5.22 18.10
N THR A 172 13.33 5.75 18.39
CA THR A 172 14.19 5.26 19.48
C THR A 172 13.73 5.77 20.84
N SER A 173 13.47 7.06 20.98
CA SER A 173 13.07 7.67 22.25
C SER A 173 11.57 7.64 22.50
N GLY A 174 10.75 7.43 21.46
CA GLY A 174 9.30 7.58 21.53
C GLY A 174 8.82 9.03 21.68
N GLN A 175 9.74 10.01 21.68
CA GLN A 175 9.40 11.41 21.87
C GLN A 175 8.63 11.96 20.66
N THR A 176 7.52 12.66 20.92
CA THR A 176 6.81 13.41 19.88
C THR A 176 7.61 14.65 19.48
N LEU A 177 7.96 14.75 18.21
CA LEU A 177 8.70 15.84 17.58
C LEU A 177 7.78 16.90 16.97
N TYR A 178 6.62 16.49 16.45
CA TYR A 178 5.64 17.37 15.83
C TYR A 178 4.23 16.84 16.05
N LYS A 179 3.23 17.73 16.12
CA LYS A 179 1.81 17.40 16.12
C LYS A 179 1.10 18.26 15.09
N LEU A 180 0.24 17.64 14.30
CA LEU A 180 -0.63 18.36 13.39
C LEU A 180 -1.57 19.26 14.19
N GLY A 181 -1.77 20.49 13.72
CA GLY A 181 -2.66 21.47 14.35
C GLY A 181 -4.13 20.98 14.44
N PRO A 182 -5.03 21.79 15.04
CA PRO A 182 -6.43 21.43 15.14
C PRO A 182 -7.06 21.22 13.75
N THR A 183 -7.80 20.12 13.59
CA THR A 183 -8.48 19.70 12.35
C THR A 183 -9.92 19.22 12.67
N SER A 184 -10.67 18.81 11.65
CA SER A 184 -12.05 18.29 11.78
C SER A 184 -12.15 16.91 12.42
N ALA A 185 -11.02 16.25 12.71
CA ALA A 185 -10.98 14.90 13.28
C ALA A 185 -11.71 13.86 12.42
N ASP A 186 -11.38 13.83 11.13
CA ASP A 186 -11.80 12.78 10.19
C ASP A 186 -10.83 11.58 10.19
N PRO A 187 -11.30 10.33 9.97
CA PRO A 187 -10.45 9.14 9.85
C PRO A 187 -9.48 9.26 8.68
N LEU A 188 -8.25 8.79 8.89
CA LEU A 188 -7.20 8.79 7.86
C LEU A 188 -7.29 7.59 6.95
N THR A 189 -7.10 7.82 5.66
CA THR A 189 -6.94 6.77 4.65
C THR A 189 -5.48 6.59 4.25
N SER A 190 -4.67 7.65 4.27
CA SER A 190 -3.23 7.61 3.97
C SER A 190 -2.45 8.69 4.73
N LEU A 191 -1.19 8.38 5.05
CA LEU A 191 -0.16 9.33 5.49
C LEU A 191 1.07 9.13 4.63
N GLN A 192 1.69 10.20 4.15
CA GLN A 192 2.84 10.11 3.26
C GLN A 192 3.72 11.36 3.36
N PHE A 193 5.04 11.17 3.32
CA PHE A 193 5.98 12.27 3.11
C PHE A 193 6.10 12.58 1.61
N VAL A 194 6.00 13.86 1.26
CA VAL A 194 6.28 14.35 -0.11
C VAL A 194 7.62 15.10 -0.20
N SER A 195 8.22 15.41 0.95
CA SER A 195 9.60 15.84 1.10
C SER A 195 10.07 15.60 2.54
N ASN A 196 11.34 15.89 2.83
CA ASN A 196 11.94 15.73 4.16
C ASN A 196 11.17 16.44 5.29
N CYS A 197 10.40 17.49 4.98
CA CYS A 197 9.68 18.29 5.96
C CYS A 197 8.19 18.44 5.67
N VAL A 198 7.72 18.02 4.50
CA VAL A 198 6.31 18.19 4.10
C VAL A 198 5.66 16.83 3.97
N PHE A 199 4.49 16.69 4.58
CA PHE A 199 3.69 15.47 4.50
C PHE A 199 2.24 15.78 4.16
N LEU A 200 1.55 14.74 3.70
CA LEU A 200 0.13 14.71 3.41
C LEU A 200 -0.60 13.80 4.40
N ALA A 201 -1.74 14.27 4.91
CA ALA A 201 -2.68 13.46 5.68
C ALA A 201 -4.04 13.45 4.97
N SER A 202 -4.35 12.32 4.35
CA SER A 202 -5.55 12.13 3.53
C SER A 202 -6.64 11.47 4.36
N CYS A 203 -7.85 12.02 4.28
CA CYS A 203 -8.99 11.61 5.08
C CYS A 203 -10.04 10.90 4.24
N CYS A 204 -10.87 10.07 4.88
CA CYS A 204 -11.90 9.29 4.20
C CYS A 204 -12.99 10.15 3.54
N ASN A 205 -13.17 11.41 3.97
CA ASN A 205 -14.09 12.36 3.35
C ASN A 205 -13.49 13.10 2.14
N GLY A 206 -12.26 12.79 1.74
CA GLY A 206 -11.57 13.37 0.59
C GLY A 206 -10.70 14.58 0.91
N ASN A 207 -10.75 15.09 2.15
CA ASN A 207 -9.86 16.15 2.60
C ASN A 207 -8.42 15.67 2.64
N ILE A 208 -7.50 16.52 2.17
CA ILE A 208 -6.07 16.32 2.29
C ILE A 208 -5.48 17.51 3.08
N TYR A 209 -4.81 17.22 4.17
CA TYR A 209 -4.03 18.20 4.93
C TYR A 209 -2.58 18.15 4.48
N ILE A 210 -2.02 19.33 4.20
CA ILE A 210 -0.62 19.52 3.85
C ILE A 210 0.04 20.27 5.01
N ALA A 211 1.11 19.71 5.56
CA ALA A 211 1.79 20.30 6.72
C ALA A 211 3.30 20.31 6.51
N ASP A 212 3.95 21.39 6.96
CA ASP A 212 5.40 21.52 7.01
C ASP A 212 5.87 21.44 8.47
N THR A 213 6.63 20.40 8.80
CA THR A 213 7.10 20.09 10.15
C THR A 213 8.08 21.14 10.71
N ARG A 214 8.65 22.01 9.86
CA ARG A 214 9.53 23.10 10.29
C ARG A 214 8.76 24.30 10.84
N THR A 215 7.45 24.35 10.59
CA THR A 215 6.62 25.52 10.91
C THR A 215 5.52 25.14 11.88
N SER A 216 5.14 26.08 12.74
CA SER A 216 3.95 25.96 13.60
C SER A 216 2.68 26.46 12.91
N ALA A 217 2.71 26.64 11.59
CA ALA A 217 1.57 27.13 10.83
C ALA A 217 0.44 26.09 10.83
N ALA A 218 -0.80 26.57 10.71
CA ALA A 218 -1.94 25.68 10.51
C ALA A 218 -1.76 24.89 9.19
N PRO A 219 -2.14 23.60 9.15
CA PRO A 219 -2.03 22.83 7.93
C PRO A 219 -2.92 23.40 6.84
N GLN A 220 -2.44 23.38 5.61
CA GLN A 220 -3.24 23.76 4.45
C GLN A 220 -4.24 22.64 4.16
N LEU A 221 -5.52 22.98 4.11
CA LEU A 221 -6.59 22.06 3.76
C LEU A 221 -6.88 22.12 2.26
N SER A 222 -6.95 20.96 1.61
CA SER A 222 -7.48 20.80 0.27
C SER A 222 -8.68 19.84 0.27
N PRO A 223 -9.91 20.35 0.05
CA PRO A 223 -11.11 19.53 -0.04
C PRO A 223 -11.19 18.79 -1.38
N PRO A 224 -12.05 17.75 -1.50
CA PRO A 224 -12.31 17.11 -2.78
C PRO A 224 -12.95 18.10 -3.77
N LEU A 225 -12.57 18.02 -5.05
CA LEU A 225 -13.02 18.95 -6.10
C LEU A 225 -14.52 18.85 -6.40
N GLN A 226 -15.15 17.72 -6.08
CA GLN A 226 -16.59 17.55 -6.15
C GLN A 226 -17.12 17.24 -4.77
N SER A 227 -18.00 18.11 -4.27
CA SER A 227 -18.87 17.80 -3.14
C SER A 227 -19.92 16.81 -3.63
N SER A 228 -19.72 15.51 -3.39
CA SER A 228 -20.78 14.55 -3.61
C SER A 228 -21.97 14.92 -2.71
N PRO A 229 -23.21 14.98 -3.21
CA PRO A 229 -24.40 15.28 -2.39
C PRO A 229 -24.68 14.21 -1.32
N CYS A 230 -23.94 13.10 -1.34
CA CYS A 230 -24.12 11.97 -0.47
C CYS A 230 -22.94 11.88 0.49
N ASP A 231 -23.22 11.95 1.79
CA ASP A 231 -22.27 11.83 2.92
C ASP A 231 -21.59 10.45 3.02
N SER A 232 -21.77 9.57 2.02
CA SER A 232 -21.30 8.17 2.05
C SER A 232 -20.13 7.86 1.12
N VAL A 233 -19.65 8.82 0.33
CA VAL A 233 -18.51 8.59 -0.57
C VAL A 233 -17.22 8.62 0.22
N LEU A 234 -16.44 7.53 0.12
CA LEU A 234 -15.15 7.40 0.78
C LEU A 234 -14.03 7.65 -0.22
N TRP A 235 -12.91 8.18 0.28
CA TRP A 235 -11.80 8.64 -0.55
C TRP A 235 -10.46 8.10 -0.08
N TRP A 236 -9.64 7.68 -1.05
CA TRP A 236 -8.24 7.31 -0.86
C TRP A 236 -7.38 8.24 -1.71
N ALA A 237 -6.15 8.46 -1.28
CA ALA A 237 -5.24 9.30 -2.03
C ALA A 237 -3.79 8.85 -1.86
N ASP A 238 -3.00 9.15 -2.87
CA ASP A 238 -1.56 8.93 -2.90
C ASP A 238 -0.87 10.05 -3.69
N ALA A 239 0.40 10.30 -3.37
CA ALA A 239 1.20 11.31 -4.05
C ALA A 239 2.40 10.68 -4.74
N SER A 240 2.72 11.18 -5.93
CA SER A 240 3.86 10.72 -6.69
C SER A 240 5.17 11.06 -5.97
N SER A 241 6.05 10.07 -5.82
CA SER A 241 7.43 10.28 -5.39
C SER A 241 8.25 10.89 -6.54
N GLY A 242 8.41 12.21 -6.54
CA GLY A 242 9.28 12.92 -7.47
C GLY A 242 10.54 13.43 -6.75
N LEU A 243 11.68 13.45 -7.44
CA LEU A 243 12.93 14.06 -6.95
C LEU A 243 12.76 15.55 -6.64
N GLU A 244 11.81 16.20 -7.33
CA GLU A 244 11.49 17.61 -7.14
C GLU A 244 10.05 17.79 -6.63
N PRO A 245 9.84 18.45 -5.48
CA PRO A 245 8.50 18.72 -4.94
C PRO A 245 7.59 19.48 -5.91
N CYS A 246 8.15 20.19 -6.89
CA CYS A 246 7.41 20.97 -7.88
C CYS A 246 6.70 20.11 -8.95
N CYS A 247 6.97 18.81 -9.02
CA CYS A 247 6.32 17.87 -9.94
C CYS A 247 5.38 16.89 -9.21
N CYS A 248 5.18 17.06 -7.90
CA CYS A 248 4.37 16.15 -7.11
C CYS A 248 2.90 16.23 -7.53
N ARG A 249 2.36 15.11 -8.01
CA ARG A 249 0.95 14.92 -8.34
C ARG A 249 0.28 14.13 -7.26
N VAL A 250 -0.96 14.51 -6.95
CA VAL A 250 -1.80 13.82 -5.97
C VAL A 250 -2.97 13.21 -6.71
N ILE A 251 -3.13 11.89 -6.59
CA ILE A 251 -4.33 11.20 -7.05
C ILE A 251 -5.31 11.04 -5.89
N ARG A 252 -6.58 11.34 -6.12
CA ARG A 252 -7.70 11.01 -5.23
C ARG A 252 -8.61 10.03 -5.94
N LEU A 253 -8.98 8.96 -5.27
CA LEU A 253 -9.90 7.93 -5.75
C LEU A 253 -11.10 7.85 -4.81
N SER A 254 -12.30 7.94 -5.37
CA SER A 254 -13.54 7.76 -4.63
C SER A 254 -14.02 6.29 -4.63
N SER A 255 -14.89 5.94 -3.69
CA SER A 255 -15.58 4.65 -3.64
C SER A 255 -16.56 4.42 -4.80
N SER A 256 -16.88 5.47 -5.57
CA SER A 256 -17.66 5.40 -6.81
C SER A 256 -16.79 5.22 -8.06
N GLY A 257 -15.47 5.09 -7.90
CA GLY A 257 -14.52 4.94 -9.01
C GLY A 257 -14.13 6.26 -9.69
N HIS A 258 -14.46 7.41 -9.13
CA HIS A 258 -13.98 8.68 -9.67
C HIS A 258 -12.53 8.90 -9.22
N ALA A 259 -11.60 8.96 -10.18
CA ALA A 259 -10.21 9.32 -9.96
C ALA A 259 -9.92 10.75 -10.44
N THR A 260 -9.28 11.56 -9.60
CA THR A 260 -8.83 12.92 -9.97
C THR A 260 -7.35 13.07 -9.66
N VAL A 261 -6.60 13.66 -10.59
CA VAL A 261 -5.19 13.99 -10.42
C VAL A 261 -5.08 15.50 -10.27
N SER A 262 -4.36 15.97 -9.26
CA SER A 262 -4.11 17.38 -8.99
C SER A 262 -2.63 17.65 -8.78
N ASP A 263 -2.20 18.90 -9.00
CA ASP A 263 -0.84 19.35 -8.69
C ASP A 263 -0.77 19.75 -7.21
N LEU A 264 0.26 19.32 -6.48
CA LEU A 264 0.42 19.65 -5.07
C LEU A 264 0.38 21.17 -4.80
N ARG A 265 0.87 21.99 -5.73
CA ARG A 265 0.90 23.46 -5.65
C ARG A 265 -0.46 24.10 -5.95
N ASN A 266 -1.30 23.41 -6.72
CA ASN A 266 -2.64 23.88 -7.06
C ASN A 266 -3.65 22.73 -6.99
N GLN A 267 -4.14 22.47 -5.77
CA GLN A 267 -5.18 21.46 -5.54
C GLN A 267 -6.61 21.98 -5.73
N LYS A 268 -6.80 23.19 -6.25
CA LYS A 268 -8.13 23.75 -6.53
C LYS A 268 -8.70 23.29 -7.86
N GLU A 269 -7.86 22.74 -8.74
CA GLU A 269 -8.25 22.28 -10.07
C GLU A 269 -7.66 20.89 -10.33
N ALA A 270 -8.40 20.05 -11.04
CA ALA A 270 -7.89 18.77 -11.52
C ALA A 270 -6.98 19.02 -12.73
N VAL A 271 -5.79 18.45 -12.71
CA VAL A 271 -4.92 18.31 -13.88
C VAL A 271 -5.58 17.36 -14.88
N SER A 272 -6.12 16.25 -14.38
CA SER A 272 -6.89 15.29 -15.17
C SER A 272 -7.85 14.48 -14.29
N GLN A 273 -8.87 13.88 -14.89
CA GLN A 273 -9.84 13.05 -14.18
C GLN A 273 -10.36 11.90 -15.06
N ALA A 274 -10.79 10.82 -14.42
CA ALA A 274 -11.33 9.64 -15.08
C ALA A 274 -12.34 8.91 -14.19
N GLN A 275 -13.30 8.25 -14.84
CA GLN A 275 -14.19 7.29 -14.23
C GLN A 275 -13.60 5.90 -14.43
N LEU A 276 -13.17 5.27 -13.33
CA LEU A 276 -12.64 3.92 -13.35
C LEU A 276 -13.81 2.92 -13.32
N ASN A 277 -13.72 1.87 -14.13
CA ASN A 277 -14.71 0.80 -14.15
C ASN A 277 -14.45 -0.18 -13.01
N ILE A 278 -14.84 0.23 -11.81
CA ILE A 278 -14.63 -0.52 -10.58
C ILE A 278 -15.96 -1.16 -10.17
N LYS A 279 -15.97 -2.49 -10.10
CA LYS A 279 -17.12 -3.25 -9.61
C LYS A 279 -17.06 -3.33 -8.09
N THR A 280 -17.68 -2.38 -7.39
CA THR A 280 -17.70 -2.39 -5.92
C THR A 280 -18.44 -3.63 -5.40
N ARG A 281 -17.69 -4.60 -4.87
CA ARG A 281 -18.21 -5.72 -4.09
C ARG A 281 -17.68 -5.56 -2.67
N CYS A 282 -18.60 -5.45 -1.70
CA CYS A 282 -18.35 -5.41 -0.25
C CYS A 282 -16.87 -5.21 0.15
N CYS A 283 -16.37 -3.98 0.09
CA CYS A 283 -14.95 -3.70 0.29
C CYS A 283 -14.68 -3.34 1.76
N CYS A 284 -13.72 -4.02 2.40
CA CYS A 284 -13.15 -3.52 3.64
C CYS A 284 -12.36 -2.24 3.32
N LEU A 285 -12.68 -1.14 3.99
CA LEU A 285 -12.08 0.19 3.72
C LEU A 285 -10.56 0.21 3.82
N ASN A 286 -9.99 -0.70 4.61
CA ASN A 286 -8.56 -0.82 4.84
C ASN A 286 -7.83 -1.53 3.69
N HIS A 287 -8.53 -2.26 2.81
CA HIS A 287 -7.94 -3.02 1.70
C HIS A 287 -7.80 -2.18 0.43
N VAL A 288 -8.61 -1.13 0.28
CA VAL A 288 -8.55 -0.27 -0.90
C VAL A 288 -7.24 0.49 -0.89
N ARG A 289 -6.55 0.43 -2.02
CA ARG A 289 -5.26 1.07 -2.24
C ARG A 289 -5.27 1.75 -3.60
N VAL A 290 -4.72 2.96 -3.63
CA VAL A 290 -4.29 3.64 -4.85
C VAL A 290 -2.83 4.00 -4.64
N SER A 291 -1.97 3.76 -5.62
CA SER A 291 -0.56 4.12 -5.50
C SER A 291 0.06 4.52 -6.84
N TRP A 292 0.89 5.55 -6.83
CA TRP A 292 1.72 5.94 -7.97
C TRP A 292 2.87 4.95 -8.16
N ALA A 293 3.16 4.63 -9.42
CA ALA A 293 4.36 3.87 -9.73
C ALA A 293 5.61 4.74 -9.49
N PRO A 294 6.59 4.26 -8.71
CA PRO A 294 7.79 5.03 -8.39
C PRO A 294 8.76 5.13 -9.57
N ALA A 295 8.74 4.14 -10.47
CA ALA A 295 9.67 4.01 -11.59
C ALA A 295 8.99 3.97 -12.96
N LEU A 296 7.67 4.15 -13.04
CA LEU A 296 6.91 4.16 -14.30
C LEU A 296 6.04 5.41 -14.39
N ASP A 297 6.41 6.32 -15.27
CA ASP A 297 5.78 7.63 -15.37
C ASP A 297 4.28 7.54 -15.65
N ASN A 298 3.53 8.43 -14.99
CA ASN A 298 2.09 8.61 -15.17
C ASN A 298 1.23 7.38 -14.85
N CYS A 299 1.78 6.31 -14.27
CA CYS A 299 1.03 5.10 -13.98
C CYS A 299 0.60 5.02 -12.50
N VAL A 300 -0.62 4.56 -12.29
CA VAL A 300 -1.20 4.31 -10.96
C VAL A 300 -1.77 2.91 -10.89
N ALA A 301 -1.63 2.27 -9.73
CA ALA A 301 -2.28 1.00 -9.41
C ALA A 301 -3.47 1.24 -8.49
N VAL A 302 -4.54 0.47 -8.72
CA VAL A 302 -5.77 0.47 -7.92
C VAL A 302 -6.14 -0.96 -7.57
N SER A 303 -6.47 -1.22 -6.31
CA SER A 303 -6.94 -2.53 -5.84
C SER A 303 -7.87 -2.43 -4.64
N GLY A 304 -8.44 -3.58 -4.24
CA GLY A 304 -9.21 -3.75 -2.99
C GLY A 304 -10.72 -3.60 -3.15
N PHE A 305 -11.21 -3.36 -4.37
CA PHE A 305 -12.64 -3.37 -4.69
C PHE A 305 -13.14 -4.76 -5.13
N ASP A 306 -12.24 -5.58 -5.67
CA ASP A 306 -12.46 -6.94 -6.09
C ASP A 306 -11.15 -7.75 -5.97
N GLY A 307 -11.06 -8.88 -6.67
CA GLY A 307 -9.88 -9.75 -6.71
C GLY A 307 -8.83 -9.35 -7.75
N ALA A 308 -8.90 -8.13 -8.31
CA ALA A 308 -7.97 -7.67 -9.33
C ALA A 308 -7.13 -6.46 -8.87
N VAL A 309 -5.93 -6.35 -9.45
CA VAL A 309 -5.13 -5.12 -9.41
C VAL A 309 -5.15 -4.50 -10.80
N GLN A 310 -5.62 -3.26 -10.89
CA GLN A 310 -5.76 -2.54 -12.15
C GLN A 310 -4.70 -1.45 -12.24
N ILE A 311 -3.99 -1.39 -13.35
CA ILE A 311 -3.00 -0.36 -13.65
C ILE A 311 -3.60 0.61 -14.67
N TYR A 312 -3.52 1.90 -14.40
CA TYR A 312 -4.01 2.95 -15.30
C TYR A 312 -2.89 3.90 -15.68
N ASN A 313 -2.89 4.33 -16.94
CA ASN A 313 -2.05 5.43 -17.41
C ASN A 313 -2.82 6.75 -17.37
N THR A 314 -2.41 7.64 -16.48
CA THR A 314 -3.02 8.95 -16.25
C THR A 314 -2.71 9.97 -17.35
N SER A 315 -1.72 9.74 -18.22
CA SER A 315 -1.40 10.64 -19.34
C SER A 315 -2.49 10.65 -20.41
N CYS A 316 -3.32 9.61 -20.45
CA CYS A 316 -4.44 9.49 -21.38
C CYS A 316 -5.71 10.20 -20.86
N TRP A 317 -5.70 10.72 -19.64
CA TRP A 317 -6.86 11.33 -19.01
C TRP A 317 -6.97 12.80 -19.39
N GLY A 318 -8.19 13.24 -19.70
CA GLY A 318 -8.50 14.65 -19.97
C GLY A 318 -9.00 15.38 -18.73
N THR A 319 -9.40 16.64 -18.91
CA THR A 319 -10.12 17.41 -17.89
C THR A 319 -11.61 17.08 -17.83
N ALA A 320 -12.15 16.36 -18.83
CA ALA A 320 -13.51 15.84 -18.80
C ALA A 320 -13.55 14.46 -18.14
N LEU A 321 -14.60 14.18 -17.35
CA LEU A 321 -14.79 12.88 -16.73
C LEU A 321 -15.25 11.86 -17.78
N LEU A 322 -14.33 10.98 -18.18
CA LEU A 322 -14.56 9.90 -19.14
C LEU A 322 -14.18 8.56 -18.54
N GLU A 323 -14.79 7.49 -19.04
CA GLU A 323 -14.42 6.12 -18.64
C GLU A 323 -12.99 5.80 -19.09
N ALA A 324 -12.14 5.40 -18.15
CA ALA A 324 -10.77 4.96 -18.45
C ALA A 324 -10.69 3.44 -18.45
N GLN A 325 -10.02 2.90 -19.47
CA GLN A 325 -9.66 1.49 -19.53
C GLN A 325 -8.31 1.26 -18.82
N PRO A 326 -8.15 0.18 -18.06
CA PRO A 326 -6.87 -0.15 -17.46
C PRO A 326 -5.84 -0.47 -18.56
N LEU A 327 -4.62 0.03 -18.38
CA LEU A 327 -3.45 -0.37 -19.15
C LEU A 327 -3.16 -1.87 -18.97
N PHE A 328 -3.37 -2.36 -17.75
CA PHE A 328 -3.16 -3.75 -17.37
C PHE A 328 -4.08 -4.16 -16.23
N GLN A 329 -4.49 -5.43 -16.19
CA GLN A 329 -5.27 -5.98 -15.08
C GLN A 329 -4.70 -7.33 -14.64
N HIS A 330 -4.27 -7.41 -13.37
CA HIS A 330 -3.87 -8.67 -12.75
C HIS A 330 -5.06 -9.35 -12.08
N CYS A 331 -5.48 -10.50 -12.61
CA CYS A 331 -6.61 -11.30 -12.11
C CYS A 331 -6.19 -12.59 -11.38
N GLY A 332 -4.89 -12.82 -11.14
CA GLY A 332 -4.39 -14.12 -10.66
C GLY A 332 -5.04 -14.57 -9.35
N HIS A 333 -5.30 -13.64 -8.43
CA HIS A 333 -5.93 -13.94 -7.14
C HIS A 333 -7.40 -14.40 -7.27
N ALA A 334 -8.14 -13.86 -8.24
CA ALA A 334 -9.56 -14.18 -8.44
C ALA A 334 -9.77 -15.56 -9.11
N ILE A 335 -8.74 -16.07 -9.79
CA ILE A 335 -8.81 -17.28 -10.62
C ILE A 335 -8.29 -18.50 -9.86
N ALA A 336 -7.32 -18.32 -8.95
CA ALA A 336 -6.68 -19.41 -8.21
C ALA A 336 -7.61 -20.21 -7.28
N LEU A 337 -8.68 -19.61 -6.74
CA LEU A 337 -9.66 -20.31 -5.90
C LEU A 337 -11.09 -19.81 -6.16
N ARG A 338 -11.79 -20.43 -7.12
CA ARG A 338 -13.26 -20.30 -7.23
C ARG A 338 -14.02 -21.45 -6.52
N SER A 339 -13.33 -22.26 -5.72
CA SER A 339 -13.93 -23.39 -5.00
C SER A 339 -14.66 -23.02 -3.71
N ASN A 340 -14.45 -21.81 -3.18
CA ASN A 340 -15.15 -21.30 -1.99
C ASN A 340 -16.13 -20.17 -2.40
N ASP A 341 -17.35 -20.19 -1.84
CA ASP A 341 -18.42 -19.21 -2.11
C ASP A 341 -18.06 -17.74 -1.76
N VAL A 342 -16.91 -17.49 -1.13
CA VAL A 342 -16.45 -16.15 -0.75
C VAL A 342 -15.50 -15.60 -1.82
N PRO A 343 -15.83 -14.47 -2.48
CA PRO A 343 -14.95 -13.87 -3.47
C PRO A 343 -13.65 -13.39 -2.81
N VAL A 344 -12.52 -13.78 -3.41
CA VAL A 344 -11.19 -13.29 -3.03
C VAL A 344 -11.11 -11.78 -3.29
N CYS A 345 -10.65 -11.02 -2.29
CA CYS A 345 -10.37 -9.60 -2.43
C CYS A 345 -8.87 -9.32 -2.24
N ILE A 346 -8.35 -8.38 -3.01
CA ILE A 346 -6.98 -7.88 -2.80
C ILE A 346 -6.94 -7.13 -1.47
N THR A 347 -6.00 -7.48 -0.61
CA THR A 347 -5.81 -6.87 0.71
C THR A 347 -4.72 -5.80 0.70
N SER A 348 -3.73 -5.94 -0.18
CA SER A 348 -2.64 -4.97 -0.35
C SER A 348 -1.98 -5.11 -1.72
N HIS A 349 -1.41 -4.02 -2.22
CA HIS A 349 -0.43 -4.05 -3.29
C HIS A 349 0.69 -3.05 -3.01
N VAL A 350 1.87 -3.30 -3.57
CA VAL A 350 2.99 -2.37 -3.54
C VAL A 350 3.80 -2.47 -4.82
N TRP A 351 4.22 -1.32 -5.36
CA TRP A 351 5.13 -1.26 -6.50
C TRP A 351 6.54 -1.64 -6.09
N HIS A 352 7.29 -2.29 -6.98
CA HIS A 352 8.73 -2.43 -6.79
C HIS A 352 9.41 -1.06 -6.86
N PRO A 353 10.33 -0.74 -5.93
CA PRO A 353 10.93 0.61 -5.84
C PRO A 353 11.69 1.00 -7.12
N GLU A 354 12.40 0.06 -7.74
CA GLU A 354 13.28 0.35 -8.88
C GLU A 354 12.83 -0.27 -10.22
N ARG A 355 11.83 -1.17 -10.21
CA ARG A 355 11.43 -1.91 -11.42
C ARG A 355 10.08 -1.39 -11.91
N PRO A 356 10.02 -0.75 -13.09
CA PRO A 356 8.86 0.03 -13.53
C PRO A 356 7.55 -0.76 -13.62
N ARG A 357 7.61 -2.03 -14.01
CA ARG A 357 6.43 -2.89 -14.26
C ARG A 357 6.33 -4.05 -13.28
N THR A 358 6.98 -3.97 -12.12
CA THR A 358 6.91 -5.06 -11.12
C THR A 358 6.07 -4.62 -9.93
N LEU A 359 5.07 -5.42 -9.54
CA LEU A 359 4.29 -5.22 -8.32
C LEU A 359 4.27 -6.50 -7.49
N LEU A 360 3.97 -6.30 -6.21
CA LEU A 360 3.45 -7.35 -5.35
C LEU A 360 2.01 -7.07 -4.99
N SER A 361 1.24 -8.15 -4.87
CA SER A 361 -0.15 -8.11 -4.41
C SER A 361 -0.43 -9.28 -3.48
N ALA A 362 -1.25 -9.03 -2.46
CA ALA A 362 -1.72 -10.04 -1.54
C ALA A 362 -3.24 -10.04 -1.50
N ALA A 363 -3.83 -11.19 -1.15
CA ALA A 363 -5.27 -11.34 -1.11
C ALA A 363 -5.78 -12.03 0.16
N SER A 364 -7.11 -12.00 0.33
CA SER A 364 -7.81 -12.51 1.52
C SER A 364 -7.73 -14.01 1.73
N ASP A 365 -7.30 -14.76 0.72
CA ASP A 365 -7.02 -16.20 0.78
C ASP A 365 -5.57 -16.52 1.23
N GLY A 366 -4.75 -15.51 1.47
CA GLY A 366 -3.34 -15.65 1.86
C GLY A 366 -2.37 -15.83 0.70
N SER A 367 -2.84 -15.76 -0.54
CA SER A 367 -1.96 -15.73 -1.71
C SER A 367 -1.20 -14.40 -1.80
N VAL A 368 0.09 -14.48 -2.12
CA VAL A 368 0.99 -13.37 -2.40
C VAL A 368 1.62 -13.58 -3.76
N HIS A 369 1.42 -12.63 -4.66
CA HIS A 369 1.95 -12.68 -6.01
C HIS A 369 3.02 -11.61 -6.17
N VAL A 370 4.12 -11.94 -6.86
CA VAL A 370 5.00 -10.95 -7.48
C VAL A 370 4.92 -11.14 -8.99
N TRP A 371 4.64 -10.06 -9.70
CA TRP A 371 4.35 -10.12 -11.12
C TRP A 371 4.90 -8.92 -11.89
N ASP A 372 5.22 -9.17 -13.15
CA ASP A 372 5.72 -8.22 -14.14
C ASP A 372 5.03 -8.51 -15.47
N TRP A 373 4.57 -7.49 -16.18
CA TRP A 373 3.84 -7.65 -17.44
C TRP A 373 4.65 -7.18 -18.65
N VAL A 374 4.33 -7.75 -19.80
CA VAL A 374 4.98 -7.41 -21.07
C VAL A 374 4.54 -6.01 -21.51
N ASP A 375 5.49 -5.21 -21.98
CA ASP A 375 5.19 -3.92 -22.61
C ASP A 375 4.51 -4.19 -23.97
N SER A 376 3.29 -3.69 -24.14
CA SER A 376 2.46 -3.92 -25.33
C SER A 376 2.72 -2.95 -26.47
#